data_AF-A0AA46UBJ5-F1
#
_entry.id   AF-A0AA46UBJ5-F1
#
_cell.length_a   1.000
_cell.length_b   1.000
_cell.length_c   1.000
_cell.angle_alpha   90.00
_cell.angle_beta   90.00
_cell.angle_gamma   90.00
#
_symmetry.space_group_name_H-M   'P 1'
#
loop_
_entity.id
_entity.type
_entity.pdbx_description
1 polymer ?
#
loop_
_entity_poly.entity_id
_entity_poly.type
_entity_poly.pdbx_seq_one_letter_code
_entity_poly.pdbx_strand_id
1 'polypeptide(L)'
;LISLLKGYQLTGDKRCLEWFEKVHDYTWTHFKDPEYPEWFGYLNRQGEVLLPLKGGKWKGCFHVPRGLFQCWKILEAISQK
;
A
#
# COMPACT_ATOMS: atom_id res chain seq x y z
N LEU A 1 0.83 1.13 -4.91
CA LEU A 1 2.03 1.43 -4.10
C LEU A 1 3.32 0.99 -4.82
N ILE A 2 3.67 -0.30 -4.83
CA ILE A 2 4.94 -0.77 -5.41
C ILE A 2 5.17 -0.29 -6.86
N SER A 3 4.18 -0.45 -7.74
CA SER A 3 4.31 -0.08 -9.16
C SER A 3 4.61 1.41 -9.36
N LEU A 4 3.96 2.27 -8.59
CA LEU A 4 4.15 3.72 -8.66
C LEU A 4 5.54 4.12 -8.19
N LEU A 5 6.01 3.55 -7.07
CA LEU A 5 7.40 3.75 -6.63
C LEU A 5 8.42 3.24 -7.64
N LYS A 6 8.21 2.05 -8.22
CA LYS A 6 9.09 1.54 -9.28
C LYS A 6 9.08 2.42 -10.51
N GLY A 7 7.91 2.95 -10.89
CA GLY A 7 7.78 3.91 -11.98
C GLY A 7 8.70 5.11 -11.75
N TYR A 8 8.55 5.77 -10.59
CA TYR A 8 9.41 6.88 -10.22
C TYR A 8 10.89 6.49 -10.18
N GLN A 9 11.23 5.36 -9.55
CA GLN A 9 12.61 4.88 -9.42
C GLN A 9 13.30 4.66 -10.78
N LEU A 10 12.57 4.14 -11.77
CA LEU A 10 13.12 3.74 -13.07
C LEU A 10 13.10 4.87 -14.09
N THR A 11 12.14 5.78 -14.02
CA THR A 11 11.94 6.82 -15.05
C THR A 11 12.21 8.24 -14.56
N GLY A 12 12.20 8.48 -13.25
CA GLY A 12 12.24 9.83 -12.67
C GLY A 12 10.95 10.65 -12.88
N ASP A 13 9.88 10.06 -13.41
CA ASP A 13 8.62 10.77 -13.66
C ASP A 13 7.92 11.13 -12.35
N LYS A 14 7.92 12.42 -12.01
CA LYS A 14 7.33 12.94 -10.76
C LYS A 14 5.85 12.60 -10.60
N ARG A 15 5.11 12.42 -11.70
CA ARG A 15 3.69 12.01 -11.64
C ARG A 15 3.52 10.65 -10.97
N CYS A 16 4.49 9.75 -11.10
CA CYS A 16 4.46 8.47 -10.40
C CYS A 16 4.55 8.65 -8.87
N LEU A 17 5.35 9.62 -8.41
CA LEU A 17 5.49 9.93 -6.99
C LEU A 17 4.24 10.61 -6.45
N GLU A 18 3.70 11.60 -7.15
CA GLU A 18 2.44 12.28 -6.79
C GLU A 18 1.28 11.26 -6.66
N TRP A 19 1.17 10.33 -7.62
CA TRP A 19 0.17 9.27 -7.54
C TRP A 19 0.49 8.25 -6.44
N PHE A 20 1.77 7.99 -6.14
CA PHE A 20 2.13 7.14 -5.02
C PHE A 20 1.62 7.73 -3.71
N GLU A 21 1.87 9.01 -3.44
CA GLU A 21 1.40 9.72 -2.23
C GLU A 21 -0.12 9.65 -2.11
N LYS A 22 -0.85 9.96 -3.19
CA LYS A 22 -2.31 9.88 -3.20
C LYS A 22 -2.85 8.49 -2.87
N VAL A 23 -2.28 7.44 -3.47
CA VAL A 23 -2.71 6.05 -3.21
C VAL A 23 -2.25 5.58 -1.84
N HIS A 24 -1.07 6.02 -1.39
CA HIS A 24 -0.55 5.76 -0.06
C HIS A 24 -1.52 6.28 0.99
N ASP A 25 -1.87 7.56 0.95
CA ASP A 25 -2.77 8.18 1.92
C ASP A 25 -4.13 7.48 1.95
N TYR A 26 -4.74 7.24 0.78
CA TYR A 26 -5.99 6.48 0.72
C TYR A 26 -5.85 5.09 1.37
N THR A 27 -4.77 4.38 1.06
CA THR A 27 -4.55 3.02 1.56
C THR A 27 -4.38 3.00 3.08
N TRP A 28 -3.55 3.90 3.63
CA TRP A 28 -3.28 3.97 5.06
C TRP A 28 -4.47 4.47 5.88
N THR A 29 -5.30 5.35 5.33
CA THR A 29 -6.49 5.86 6.03
C THR A 29 -7.65 4.87 6.03
N HIS A 30 -7.80 4.04 4.99
CA HIS A 30 -8.99 3.20 4.84
C HIS A 30 -8.76 1.70 5.08
N PHE A 31 -7.58 1.16 4.74
CA PHE A 31 -7.32 -0.28 4.89
C PHE A 31 -6.60 -0.63 6.18
N LYS A 32 -5.69 0.22 6.67
CA LYS A 32 -5.03 -0.03 7.95
C LYS A 32 -6.07 0.12 9.06
N ASP A 33 -6.20 -0.93 9.86
CA ASP A 33 -7.07 -0.89 11.03
C ASP A 33 -6.43 -0.02 12.12
N PRO A 34 -7.16 0.98 12.65
CA PRO A 34 -6.65 1.84 13.72
C PRO A 34 -6.62 1.16 15.10
N GLU A 35 -7.41 0.11 15.32
CA GLU A 35 -7.56 -0.55 16.62
C GLU A 35 -6.65 -1.78 16.77
N TYR A 36 -6.58 -2.62 15.73
CA TYR A 36 -5.78 -3.85 15.76
C TYR A 36 -4.68 -3.87 14.69
N PRO A 37 -3.59 -4.62 14.90
CA PRO A 37 -2.59 -4.85 13.86
C PRO A 37 -3.20 -5.42 12.56
N GLU A 38 -2.49 -5.23 11.46
CA GLU A 38 -2.88 -5.70 10.12
C GLU A 38 -4.04 -4.90 9.49
N TRP A 39 -4.33 -5.13 8.22
CA TRP A 39 -5.19 -4.31 7.36
C TRP A 39 -6.46 -5.07 6.98
N PHE A 40 -7.58 -4.36 6.86
CA PHE A 40 -8.78 -4.93 6.25
C PHE A 40 -8.50 -5.34 4.80
N GLY A 41 -9.18 -6.39 4.34
CA GLY A 41 -9.06 -6.88 2.97
C GLY A 41 -10.06 -6.29 1.98
N TYR A 42 -11.23 -5.90 2.48
CA TYR A 42 -12.42 -5.67 1.66
C TYR A 42 -13.18 -4.44 2.16
N LEU A 43 -13.23 -3.42 1.31
CA LEU A 43 -14.00 -2.20 1.53
C LEU A 43 -15.11 -2.11 0.49
N ASN A 44 -16.18 -1.39 0.80
CA ASN A 44 -17.17 -0.99 -0.20
C ASN A 44 -16.65 0.20 -1.04
N ARG A 45 -17.46 0.69 -1.98
CA ARG A 45 -17.05 1.80 -2.88
C ARG A 45 -16.78 3.11 -2.13
N GLN A 46 -17.41 3.31 -0.98
CA GLN A 46 -17.28 4.49 -0.14
C GLN A 46 -16.02 4.44 0.75
N GLY A 47 -15.29 3.32 0.73
CA GLY A 47 -14.10 3.13 1.57
C GLY A 47 -14.42 2.62 2.98
N GLU A 48 -15.67 2.21 3.23
CA GLU A 48 -16.08 1.65 4.52
C GLU A 48 -15.79 0.14 4.55
N VAL A 49 -15.50 -0.40 5.74
CA VAL A 49 -15.19 -1.82 5.92
C VAL A 49 -16.40 -2.68 5.54
N LEU A 50 -16.25 -3.51 4.51
CA LEU A 50 -17.29 -4.42 4.03
C LEU A 50 -17.22 -5.77 4.75
N LEU A 51 -16.02 -6.30 4.93
CA LEU A 51 -15.78 -7.55 5.68
C LEU A 51 -14.71 -7.28 6.75
N PRO A 52 -15.06 -7.34 8.06
CA PRO A 52 -14.14 -7.01 9.15
C PRO A 52 -13.21 -8.19 9.47
N LEU A 53 -12.51 -8.71 8.46
CA LEU A 53 -11.57 -9.83 8.57
C LEU A 53 -10.15 -9.42 8.17
N LYS A 54 -9.16 -9.93 8.90
CA LYS A 54 -7.73 -9.76 8.61
C LYS A 54 -7.13 -10.91 7.81
N GLY A 55 -7.82 -12.03 7.75
CA GLY A 55 -7.45 -13.18 6.94
C GLY A 55 -8.67 -14.02 6.57
N GLY A 56 -8.53 -14.86 5.56
CA GLY A 56 -9.58 -15.76 5.10
C GLY A 56 -9.07 -16.63 3.96
N LYS A 57 -9.98 -17.20 3.16
CA LYS A 57 -9.60 -18.06 2.02
C LYS A 57 -8.66 -17.36 1.03
N TRP A 58 -8.81 -16.04 0.86
CA TRP A 58 -8.11 -15.26 -0.17
C TRP A 58 -7.23 -14.13 0.36
N LYS A 59 -7.24 -13.89 1.67
CA LYS A 59 -6.36 -12.92 2.32
C LYS A 59 -5.47 -13.63 3.32
N GLY A 60 -4.17 -13.53 3.10
CA GLY A 60 -3.15 -14.11 3.97
C GLY A 60 -1.86 -13.27 3.98
N CYS A 61 -0.82 -13.83 4.57
CA CYS A 61 0.49 -13.21 4.74
C CYS A 61 1.28 -13.17 3.42
N PHE A 62 0.84 -12.34 2.47
CA PHE A 62 1.51 -12.19 1.18
C PHE A 62 1.50 -10.74 0.70
N HIS A 63 0.33 -10.22 0.30
CA HIS A 63 0.25 -8.91 -0.35
C HIS A 63 0.71 -7.76 0.54
N VAL A 64 0.25 -7.70 1.80
CA VAL A 64 0.64 -6.65 2.76
C VAL A 64 2.13 -6.71 3.11
N PRO A 65 2.69 -7.82 3.63
CA PRO A 65 4.10 -7.86 4.02
C PRO A 65 5.04 -7.67 2.82
N ARG A 66 4.77 -8.31 1.67
CA ARG A 66 5.55 -8.09 0.44
C ARG A 66 5.43 -6.65 -0.05
N GLY A 67 4.22 -6.08 0.02
CA GLY A 67 3.92 -4.70 -0.33
C GLY A 67 4.80 -3.71 0.40
N LEU A 68 4.77 -3.76 1.73
CA LEU A 68 5.52 -2.87 2.61
C LEU A 68 7.03 -3.07 2.47
N PHE A 69 7.50 -4.32 2.44
CA PHE A 69 8.92 -4.62 2.27
C PHE A 69 9.48 -4.07 0.95
N GLN A 70 8.76 -4.28 -0.16
CA GLN A 70 9.18 -3.76 -1.46
C GLN A 70 9.17 -2.23 -1.49
N CYS A 71 8.14 -1.58 -0.93
CA CYS A 71 8.10 -0.12 -0.86
C CYS A 71 9.29 0.43 -0.06
N TRP A 72 9.60 -0.15 1.09
CA TRP A 72 10.78 0.23 1.89
C TRP A 72 12.07 0.11 1.07
N LYS A 73 12.35 -1.06 0.49
CA LYS A 73 13.59 -1.27 -0.29
C LYS A 73 13.72 -0.33 -1.49
N ILE A 74 12.61 0.01 -2.14
CA ILE A 74 12.61 0.97 -3.25
C ILE A 74 12.89 2.39 -2.75
N LEU A 75 12.20 2.83 -1.69
CA LEU A 75 12.39 4.16 -1.10
C LEU A 75 13.81 4.34 -0.58
N GLU A 76 14.37 3.33 0.09
CA GLU A 76 15.77 3.33 0.54
C GLU A 76 16.75 3.47 -0.63
N ALA A 77 16.52 2.76 -1.74
CA ALA A 77 17.34 2.89 -2.93
C ALA A 77 17.17 4.26 -3.64
N ILE A 78 15.99 4.88 -3.54
CA ILE A 78 15.75 6.24 -4.06
C ILE A 78 16.49 7.27 -3.18
N SER A 79 16.46 7.14 -1.85
CA SER A 79 17.06 8.13 -0.94
C SER A 79 18.59 8.12 -0.91
N GLN A 80 19.22 7.06 -1.44
CA GLN A 80 20.67 6.95 -1.57
C GLN A 80 21.22 7.53 -2.89
N LYS A 81 20.35 7.99 -3.78
CA LYS A 81 20.72 8.70 -5.01
C LYS A 81 20.66 10.21 -4.78
#